data_AF-A0A2Z5WU91-F1
#
_entry.id   AF-A0A2Z5WU91-F1
#
_cell.length_a   1.000
_cell.length_b   1.000
_cell.length_c   1.000
_cell.angle_alpha   90.00
_cell.angle_beta   90.00
_cell.angle_gamma   90.00
#
_symmetry.space_group_name_H-M   'P 1'
#
loop_
_entity.id
_entity.type
_entity.pdbx_description
1 polymer ?
#
loop_
_entity_poly.entity_id
_entity_poly.type
_entity_poly.pdbx_seq_one_letter_code
_entity_poly.pdbx_strand_id
1 'polypeptide(L)'
;MRLANRTREVEFFKKMLRGEIAQRILLIQAASGMGKTSLLTEFASLCPVHAEAAILVKIDLKSAQTGIAYIFSKLQSRLGEDNFTRFDGELSSVLSAGVEVSGNHIEGTGNKIQLVLNAESDDIRNLRLSKLQRAFFQDLQAIKKPIVIILDSFNDAPTTLAVWIGGGFLAEIADAKNIRVVIAGQSVPELKIEWADIAAMHSLYKIDDADAWYSFSKEQKWGFGKESIELFVRYLNGQPSQILQALESLARGRENE
;
A
#
# COMPACT_ATOMS: atom_id res chain seq x y z
N MET A 1 -18.08 -2.69 -0.13
CA MET A 1 -18.74 -1.62 -0.90
C MET A 1 -18.52 -1.94 -2.37
N ARG A 2 -19.55 -2.27 -3.15
CA ARG A 2 -19.30 -2.62 -4.55
C ARG A 2 -18.81 -1.39 -5.31
N LEU A 3 -17.79 -1.55 -6.14
CA LEU A 3 -17.25 -0.48 -6.99
C LEU A 3 -17.80 -0.65 -8.41
N ALA A 4 -18.15 0.44 -9.08
CA ALA A 4 -18.50 0.40 -10.49
C ALA A 4 -17.31 -0.12 -11.32
N ASN A 5 -17.49 -1.20 -12.08
CA ASN A 5 -16.55 -1.76 -13.04
C ASN A 5 -15.07 -1.86 -12.56
N ARG A 6 -14.86 -2.32 -11.32
CA ARG A 6 -13.53 -2.69 -10.75
C ARG A 6 -13.45 -4.16 -10.35
N THR A 7 -14.29 -4.99 -10.97
CA THR A 7 -14.46 -6.40 -10.61
C THR A 7 -13.18 -7.19 -10.86
N ARG A 8 -12.43 -6.88 -11.92
CA ARG A 8 -11.16 -7.56 -12.22
C ARG A 8 -10.14 -7.37 -11.11
N GLU A 9 -9.93 -6.13 -10.66
CA GLU A 9 -8.96 -5.79 -9.63
C GLU A 9 -9.35 -6.41 -8.29
N VAL A 10 -10.64 -6.32 -7.95
CA VAL A 10 -11.20 -6.91 -6.73
C VAL A 10 -11.06 -8.42 -6.72
N GLU A 11 -11.45 -9.11 -7.79
CA GLU A 11 -11.35 -10.57 -7.86
C GLU A 11 -9.89 -11.03 -7.86
N PHE A 12 -8.99 -10.32 -8.52
CA PHE A 12 -7.55 -10.60 -8.43
C PHE A 12 -7.05 -10.50 -6.98
N PHE A 13 -7.39 -9.41 -6.28
CA PHE A 13 -6.99 -9.22 -4.90
C PHE A 13 -7.55 -10.30 -3.98
N LYS A 14 -8.81 -10.74 -4.18
CA LYS A 14 -9.39 -11.87 -3.42
C LYS A 14 -8.61 -13.16 -3.64
N LYS A 15 -8.29 -13.50 -4.89
CA LYS A 15 -7.48 -14.69 -5.23
C LYS A 15 -6.10 -14.62 -4.59
N MET A 16 -5.48 -13.43 -4.61
CA MET A 16 -4.19 -13.17 -3.95
C MET A 16 -4.27 -13.42 -2.44
N LEU A 17 -5.31 -12.89 -1.77
CA LEU A 17 -5.51 -13.09 -0.33
C LEU A 17 -5.63 -14.57 0.04
N ARG A 18 -6.44 -15.33 -0.72
CA ARG A 18 -6.67 -16.76 -0.50
C ARG A 18 -5.50 -17.65 -0.90
N GLY A 19 -4.47 -17.11 -1.54
CA GLY A 19 -3.33 -17.88 -2.04
C GLY A 19 -3.68 -18.77 -3.25
N GLU A 20 -4.75 -18.44 -3.97
CA GLU A 20 -5.17 -19.15 -5.19
C GLU A 20 -4.27 -18.81 -6.40
N ILE A 21 -3.44 -17.78 -6.27
CA ILE A 21 -2.47 -17.34 -7.29
C ILE A 21 -1.09 -17.14 -6.64
N ALA A 22 -0.04 -17.28 -7.45
CA ALA A 22 1.34 -17.16 -6.99
C ALA A 22 1.76 -15.69 -6.74
N GLN A 23 1.09 -14.74 -7.43
CA GLN A 23 1.37 -13.32 -7.29
C GLN A 23 1.07 -12.86 -5.86
N ARG A 24 2.02 -12.11 -5.30
CA ARG A 24 1.93 -11.51 -3.96
C ARG A 24 2.15 -10.00 -3.98
N ILE A 25 2.59 -9.46 -5.11
CA ILE A 25 2.76 -8.02 -5.33
C ILE A 25 1.71 -7.58 -6.34
N LEU A 26 0.90 -6.58 -5.98
CA LEU A 26 -0.08 -5.96 -6.86
C LEU A 26 0.24 -4.48 -7.02
N LEU A 27 0.61 -4.08 -8.23
CA LEU A 27 0.86 -2.69 -8.60
C LEU A 27 -0.42 -2.10 -9.20
N ILE A 28 -0.91 -1.01 -8.63
CA ILE A 28 -2.09 -0.27 -9.09
C ILE A 28 -1.63 1.09 -9.63
N GLN A 29 -1.53 1.20 -10.94
CA GLN A 29 -1.20 2.45 -11.60
C GLN A 29 -2.47 3.17 -12.03
N ALA A 30 -2.62 4.44 -11.67
CA ALA A 30 -3.71 5.23 -12.23
C ALA A 30 -3.48 6.74 -12.16
N ALA A 31 -3.98 7.46 -13.14
CA ALA A 31 -4.10 8.91 -13.06
C ALA A 31 -4.92 9.37 -11.84
N SER A 32 -4.82 10.65 -11.50
CA SER A 32 -5.68 11.25 -10.48
C SER A 32 -7.16 11.09 -10.85
N GLY A 33 -8.01 10.85 -9.85
CA GLY A 33 -9.46 10.72 -10.04
C GLY A 33 -9.96 9.38 -10.59
N MET A 34 -9.10 8.38 -10.83
CA MET A 34 -9.51 7.07 -11.36
C MET A 34 -10.05 6.07 -10.32
N GLY A 35 -10.23 6.51 -9.07
CA GLY A 35 -10.82 5.68 -8.00
C GLY A 35 -9.83 4.78 -7.24
N LYS A 36 -8.52 5.10 -7.25
CA LYS A 36 -7.50 4.35 -6.48
C LYS A 36 -7.88 4.23 -5.00
N THR A 37 -8.21 5.35 -4.35
CA THR A 37 -8.55 5.38 -2.92
C THR A 37 -9.76 4.49 -2.61
N SER A 38 -10.83 4.56 -3.43
CA SER A 38 -12.00 3.72 -3.27
C SER A 38 -11.67 2.23 -3.45
N LEU A 39 -10.79 1.89 -4.41
CA LEU A 39 -10.31 0.53 -4.61
C LEU A 39 -9.49 0.00 -3.42
N LEU A 40 -8.57 0.80 -2.89
CA LEU A 40 -7.76 0.41 -1.73
C LEU A 40 -8.59 0.29 -0.45
N THR A 41 -9.61 1.13 -0.29
CA THR A 41 -10.58 1.01 0.81
C THR A 41 -11.35 -0.31 0.69
N GLU A 42 -11.74 -0.72 -0.51
CA GLU A 42 -12.37 -2.03 -0.72
C GLU A 42 -11.38 -3.17 -0.47
N PHE A 43 -10.12 -3.06 -0.87
CA PHE A 43 -9.10 -4.07 -0.51
C PHE A 43 -8.96 -4.22 1.00
N ALA A 44 -8.94 -3.10 1.74
CA ALA A 44 -8.90 -3.13 3.20
C ALA A 44 -10.13 -3.83 3.81
N SER A 45 -11.32 -3.60 3.25
CA SER A 45 -12.57 -4.24 3.72
C SER A 45 -12.62 -5.75 3.43
N LEU A 46 -11.95 -6.20 2.36
CA LEU A 46 -11.88 -7.60 1.94
C LEU A 46 -10.88 -8.43 2.75
N CYS A 47 -9.86 -7.81 3.33
CA CYS A 47 -8.84 -8.50 4.13
C CYS A 47 -9.43 -9.37 5.25
N PRO A 48 -10.28 -8.87 6.17
CA PRO A 48 -10.85 -9.70 7.24
C PRO A 48 -11.78 -10.80 6.73
N VAL A 49 -12.35 -10.66 5.52
CA VAL A 49 -13.31 -11.61 4.94
C VAL A 49 -12.63 -12.78 4.22
N HIS A 50 -11.49 -12.52 3.56
CA HIS A 50 -10.83 -13.49 2.67
C HIS A 50 -9.46 -13.95 3.14
N ALA A 51 -8.93 -13.34 4.18
CA ALA A 51 -7.74 -13.79 4.87
C ALA A 51 -7.99 -13.64 6.38
N GLU A 52 -8.76 -14.58 6.93
CA GLU A 52 -9.09 -14.60 8.35
C GLU A 52 -7.80 -14.53 9.18
N ALA A 53 -7.72 -13.57 10.11
CA ALA A 53 -6.54 -13.23 10.89
C ALA A 53 -5.35 -12.58 10.16
N ALA A 54 -5.48 -12.15 8.89
CA ALA A 54 -4.45 -11.34 8.26
C ALA A 54 -4.29 -9.98 8.93
N ILE A 55 -3.05 -9.54 9.13
CA ILE A 55 -2.75 -8.23 9.68
C ILE A 55 -2.59 -7.25 8.52
N LEU A 56 -3.49 -6.28 8.44
CA LEU A 56 -3.46 -5.22 7.43
C LEU A 56 -2.66 -4.02 7.95
N VAL A 57 -1.66 -3.59 7.18
CA VAL A 57 -0.90 -2.37 7.41
C VAL A 57 -1.04 -1.47 6.20
N LYS A 58 -1.74 -0.34 6.36
CA LYS A 58 -1.86 0.70 5.33
C LYS A 58 -0.89 1.85 5.65
N ILE A 59 -0.11 2.25 4.66
CA ILE A 59 0.89 3.30 4.75
C ILE A 59 0.66 4.29 3.61
N ASP A 60 0.48 5.57 3.95
CA ASP A 60 0.43 6.66 2.98
C ASP A 60 1.83 7.26 2.81
N LEU A 61 2.38 7.15 1.61
CA LEU A 61 3.75 7.59 1.33
C LEU A 61 3.90 9.11 1.25
N LYS A 62 2.79 9.89 1.19
CA LYS A 62 2.84 11.36 1.34
C LYS A 62 3.40 11.79 2.70
N SER A 63 3.17 10.97 3.72
CA SER A 63 3.62 11.23 5.09
C SER A 63 5.00 10.63 5.38
N ALA A 64 5.64 9.98 4.40
CA ALA A 64 6.90 9.25 4.59
C ALA A 64 8.15 10.14 4.49
N GLN A 65 8.12 11.33 5.11
CA GLN A 65 9.21 12.30 5.05
C GLN A 65 10.52 11.78 5.66
N THR A 66 10.44 10.89 6.66
CA THR A 66 11.61 10.23 7.26
C THR A 66 12.11 9.01 6.46
N GLY A 67 11.58 8.80 5.25
CA GLY A 67 12.06 7.79 4.30
C GLY A 67 11.85 6.35 4.79
N ILE A 68 12.88 5.51 4.66
CA ILE A 68 12.81 4.08 4.99
C ILE A 68 12.45 3.85 6.47
N ALA A 69 12.96 4.70 7.37
CA ALA A 69 12.69 4.61 8.80
C ALA A 69 11.18 4.72 9.12
N TYR A 70 10.44 5.48 8.30
CA TYR A 70 8.98 5.57 8.41
C TYR A 70 8.30 4.22 8.20
N ILE A 71 8.75 3.44 7.20
CA ILE A 71 8.16 2.14 6.87
C ILE A 71 8.41 1.13 8.00
N PHE A 72 9.67 1.02 8.46
CA PHE A 72 10.01 0.13 9.57
C PHE A 72 9.20 0.46 10.83
N SER A 73 9.18 1.73 11.25
CA SER A 73 8.41 2.14 12.44
C SER A 73 6.89 1.94 12.30
N LYS A 74 6.31 2.17 11.12
CA LYS A 74 4.88 1.92 10.87
C LYS A 74 4.52 0.45 10.92
N LEU A 75 5.39 -0.41 10.41
CA LEU A 75 5.20 -1.86 10.48
C LEU A 75 5.38 -2.38 11.91
N GLN A 76 6.44 -1.97 12.62
CA GLN A 76 6.65 -2.34 14.03
C GLN A 76 5.45 -1.95 14.91
N SER A 77 5.00 -0.69 14.82
CA SER A 77 3.87 -0.21 15.63
C SER A 77 2.55 -0.91 15.34
N ARG A 78 2.35 -1.45 14.13
CA ARG A 78 1.14 -2.19 13.76
C ARG A 78 1.21 -3.69 14.00
N LEU A 79 2.39 -4.27 13.86
CA LEU A 79 2.61 -5.70 14.02
C LEU A 79 3.02 -6.08 15.45
N GLY A 80 3.34 -5.09 16.29
CA GLY A 80 3.83 -5.27 17.66
C GLY A 80 5.36 -5.31 17.69
N GLU A 81 5.96 -4.46 18.52
CA GLU A 81 7.42 -4.29 18.60
C GLU A 81 8.12 -5.58 19.03
N ASP A 82 7.51 -6.37 19.91
CA ASP A 82 8.03 -7.66 20.38
C ASP A 82 8.27 -8.69 19.25
N ASN A 83 7.67 -8.50 18.08
CA ASN A 83 7.91 -9.37 16.93
C ASN A 83 9.23 -9.07 16.20
N PHE A 84 9.94 -7.99 16.55
CA PHE A 84 11.10 -7.46 15.82
C PHE A 84 12.43 -7.61 16.57
N THR A 85 12.58 -8.69 17.33
CA THR A 85 13.78 -8.93 18.16
C THR A 85 15.10 -8.98 17.38
N ARG A 86 15.13 -9.52 16.15
CA ARG A 86 16.37 -9.56 15.35
C ARG A 86 16.70 -8.18 14.82
N PHE A 87 15.69 -7.47 14.35
CA PHE A 87 15.83 -6.10 13.89
C PHE A 87 16.34 -5.18 15.01
N ASP A 88 15.76 -5.27 16.20
CA ASP A 88 16.17 -4.46 17.35
C ASP A 88 17.59 -4.83 17.82
N GLY A 89 17.96 -6.11 17.75
CA GLY A 89 19.32 -6.58 18.00
C GLY A 89 20.34 -6.01 17.01
N GLU A 90 20.03 -6.05 15.72
CA GLU A 90 20.90 -5.48 14.68
C GLU A 90 20.97 -3.95 14.80
N LEU A 91 19.85 -3.27 15.06
CA LEU A 91 19.79 -1.83 15.28
C LEU A 91 20.69 -1.41 16.45
N SER A 92 20.62 -2.15 17.56
CA SER A 92 21.45 -1.92 18.74
C SER A 92 22.93 -2.18 18.44
N SER A 93 23.25 -3.24 17.71
CA SER A 93 24.62 -3.55 17.30
C SER A 93 25.21 -2.43 16.44
N VAL A 94 24.47 -1.92 15.46
CA VAL A 94 24.96 -0.87 14.56
C VAL A 94 25.12 0.47 15.29
N LEU A 95 24.22 0.81 16.23
CA LEU A 95 24.34 1.99 17.08
C LEU A 95 25.59 1.92 17.96
N SER A 96 25.82 0.76 18.60
CA SER A 96 27.00 0.56 19.46
C SER A 96 28.34 0.62 18.71
N ALA A 97 28.34 0.24 17.43
CA ALA A 97 29.53 0.29 16.58
C ALA A 97 29.84 1.68 16.01
N GLY A 98 28.96 2.67 16.21
CA GLY A 98 29.03 3.95 15.50
C GLY A 98 28.85 5.22 16.33
N VAL A 99 28.64 5.15 17.65
CA VAL A 99 28.31 6.34 18.45
C VAL A 99 29.04 6.38 19.82
N GLU A 100 30.01 7.32 19.96
CA GLU A 100 30.20 8.07 21.22
C GLU A 100 28.94 8.92 21.42
N VAL A 101 28.01 8.49 22.26
CA VAL A 101 26.73 9.20 22.45
C VAL A 101 26.99 10.44 23.32
N SER A 102 27.28 11.56 22.69
CA SER A 102 27.23 12.87 23.34
C SER A 102 25.76 13.24 23.64
N GLY A 103 25.33 12.90 24.85
CA GLY A 103 24.35 13.66 25.65
C GLY A 103 22.90 13.82 25.18
N ASN A 104 22.48 13.31 24.02
CA ASN A 104 21.10 13.48 23.56
C ASN A 104 20.22 12.27 23.93
N HIS A 105 19.17 12.51 24.70
CA HIS A 105 18.14 11.54 25.05
C HIS A 105 17.28 11.25 23.80
N ILE A 106 17.58 10.17 23.08
CA ILE A 106 16.85 9.77 21.86
C ILE A 106 15.64 8.92 22.27
N GLU A 107 14.50 9.56 22.50
CA GLU A 107 13.20 8.88 22.64
C GLU A 107 12.60 8.60 21.25
N GLY A 108 12.17 7.35 21.03
CA GLY A 108 11.47 6.89 19.82
C GLY A 108 12.29 6.03 18.86
N THR A 109 11.77 4.84 18.53
CA THR A 109 12.40 3.84 17.63
C THR A 109 12.66 4.41 16.22
N GLY A 110 11.76 5.24 15.70
CA GLY A 110 11.94 5.90 14.39
C GLY A 110 13.18 6.80 14.31
N ASN A 111 13.49 7.54 15.39
CA ASN A 111 14.65 8.42 15.45
C ASN A 111 15.97 7.61 15.49
N LYS A 112 15.97 6.48 16.20
CA LYS A 112 17.11 5.56 16.25
C LYS A 112 17.42 4.97 14.87
N ILE A 113 16.39 4.54 14.14
CA ILE A 113 16.54 3.99 12.78
C ILE A 113 17.12 5.06 11.85
N GLN A 114 16.58 6.28 11.90
CA GLN A 114 17.06 7.37 11.06
C GLN A 114 18.53 7.71 11.33
N LEU A 115 18.96 7.71 12.60
CA LEU A 115 20.36 7.91 12.98
C LEU A 115 21.27 6.84 12.35
N VAL A 116 20.88 5.57 12.42
CA VAL A 116 21.68 4.47 11.83
C VAL A 116 21.81 4.58 10.32
N LEU A 117 20.75 5.05 9.66
CA LEU A 117 20.70 5.26 8.21
C LEU A 117 21.38 6.56 7.76
N ASN A 118 21.77 7.44 8.68
CA ASN A 118 22.55 8.66 8.42
C ASN A 118 24.07 8.38 8.59
N ALA A 119 24.63 7.47 7.79
CA ALA A 119 26.08 7.24 7.77
C ALA A 119 26.80 8.21 6.81
N GLU A 120 28.08 8.49 7.09
CA GLU A 120 28.90 9.46 6.33
C GLU A 120 29.18 9.04 4.88
N SER A 121 29.19 7.74 4.58
CA SER A 121 29.39 7.22 3.23
C SER A 121 28.23 6.34 2.77
N ASP A 122 27.99 6.36 1.46
CA ASP A 122 26.93 5.58 0.81
C ASP A 122 27.12 4.08 0.98
N ASP A 123 28.35 3.58 0.91
CA ASP A 123 28.65 2.15 1.05
C ASP A 123 28.33 1.64 2.45
N ILE A 124 28.72 2.39 3.50
CA ILE A 124 28.41 2.03 4.89
C ILE A 124 26.91 2.09 5.13
N ARG A 125 26.24 3.12 4.60
CA ARG A 125 24.78 3.26 4.69
C ARG A 125 24.06 2.09 4.04
N ASN A 126 24.46 1.71 2.83
CA ASN A 126 23.87 0.59 2.09
C ASN A 126 24.11 -0.75 2.78
N LEU A 127 25.30 -0.97 3.34
CA LEU A 127 25.62 -2.16 4.11
C LEU A 127 24.74 -2.25 5.38
N ARG A 128 24.65 -1.16 6.15
CA ARG A 128 23.80 -1.10 7.36
C ARG A 128 22.33 -1.33 7.02
N LEU A 129 21.82 -0.66 5.99
CA LEU A 129 20.45 -0.82 5.52
C LEU A 129 20.18 -2.26 5.10
N SER A 130 21.10 -2.91 4.37
CA SER A 130 20.93 -4.30 3.93
C SER A 130 20.85 -5.27 5.11
N LYS A 131 21.67 -5.08 6.15
CA LYS A 131 21.63 -5.90 7.38
C LYS A 131 20.32 -5.70 8.15
N LEU A 132 19.94 -4.44 8.38
CA LEU A 132 18.70 -4.09 9.05
C LEU A 132 17.48 -4.65 8.30
N GLN A 133 17.44 -4.46 6.98
CA GLN A 133 16.37 -4.98 6.13
C GLN A 133 16.26 -6.50 6.27
N ARG A 134 17.37 -7.23 6.17
CA ARG A 134 17.35 -8.69 6.30
C ARG A 134 16.81 -9.13 7.67
N ALA A 135 17.31 -8.54 8.76
CA ALA A 135 16.83 -8.85 10.11
C ALA A 135 15.32 -8.54 10.25
N PHE A 136 14.89 -7.41 9.71
CA PHE A 136 13.49 -6.99 9.69
C PHE A 136 12.58 -7.98 8.96
N PHE A 137 12.98 -8.42 7.76
CA PHE A 137 12.18 -9.36 6.98
C PHE A 137 12.19 -10.78 7.58
N GLN A 138 13.28 -11.20 8.22
CA GLN A 138 13.30 -12.44 8.99
C GLN A 138 12.29 -12.43 10.13
N ASP A 139 12.16 -11.29 10.82
CA ASP A 139 11.14 -11.10 11.85
C ASP A 139 9.72 -11.11 11.28
N LEU A 140 9.48 -10.43 10.15
CA LEU A 140 8.19 -10.48 9.46
C LEU A 140 7.81 -11.90 9.00
N GLN A 141 8.76 -12.67 8.50
CA GLN A 141 8.53 -14.06 8.08
C GLN A 141 8.23 -14.98 9.27
N ALA A 142 8.73 -14.66 10.46
CA ALA A 142 8.44 -15.42 11.69
C ALA A 142 7.01 -15.20 12.20
N ILE A 143 6.34 -14.12 11.79
CA ILE A 143 4.93 -13.86 12.13
C ILE A 143 4.06 -14.90 11.41
N LYS A 144 3.40 -15.76 12.20
CA LYS A 144 2.56 -16.87 11.70
C LYS A 144 1.32 -16.41 10.92
N LYS A 145 0.87 -15.18 11.13
CA LYS A 145 -0.32 -14.61 10.46
C LYS A 145 0.07 -14.03 9.10
N PRO A 146 -0.78 -14.15 8.07
CA PRO A 146 -0.57 -13.43 6.82
C PRO A 146 -0.50 -11.92 7.05
N ILE A 147 0.36 -11.23 6.31
CA ILE A 147 0.50 -9.77 6.40
C ILE A 147 0.14 -9.17 5.04
N VAL A 148 -0.71 -8.15 5.05
CA VAL A 148 -1.05 -7.36 3.87
C VAL A 148 -0.56 -5.95 4.08
N ILE A 149 0.37 -5.50 3.22
CA ILE A 149 0.92 -4.15 3.25
C ILE A 149 0.35 -3.38 2.06
N ILE A 150 -0.35 -2.28 2.32
CA ILE A 150 -0.83 -1.36 1.29
C ILE A 150 -0.02 -0.08 1.36
N LEU A 151 0.76 0.18 0.31
CA LEU A 151 1.49 1.43 0.10
C LEU A 151 0.68 2.30 -0.86
N ASP A 152 0.13 3.41 -0.37
CA ASP A 152 -0.61 4.39 -1.18
C ASP A 152 0.27 5.61 -1.50
N SER A 153 -0.10 6.34 -2.54
CA SER A 153 0.60 7.55 -2.98
C SER A 153 2.07 7.35 -3.36
N PHE A 154 2.42 6.26 -4.05
CA PHE A 154 3.82 5.95 -4.41
C PHE A 154 4.55 7.08 -5.14
N ASN A 155 3.85 7.82 -6.00
CA ASN A 155 4.41 8.98 -6.70
C ASN A 155 4.87 10.12 -5.77
N ASP A 156 4.43 10.15 -4.52
CA ASP A 156 4.78 11.17 -3.53
C ASP A 156 5.89 10.69 -2.58
N ALA A 157 6.41 9.46 -2.75
CA ALA A 157 7.51 8.94 -1.96
C ALA A 157 8.82 9.68 -2.28
N PRO A 158 9.67 9.98 -1.28
CA PRO A 158 11.03 10.46 -1.53
C PRO A 158 11.80 9.51 -2.44
N THR A 159 12.66 10.03 -3.32
CA THR A 159 13.38 9.22 -4.33
C THR A 159 14.11 8.03 -3.74
N THR A 160 14.80 8.21 -2.61
CA THR A 160 15.51 7.14 -1.90
C THR A 160 14.57 6.04 -1.42
N LEU A 161 13.40 6.42 -0.91
CA LEU A 161 12.37 5.48 -0.48
C LEU A 161 11.75 4.75 -1.68
N ALA A 162 11.45 5.46 -2.77
CA ALA A 162 10.90 4.86 -3.99
C ALA A 162 11.87 3.83 -4.61
N VAL A 163 13.16 4.16 -4.70
CA VAL A 163 14.22 3.26 -5.18
C VAL A 163 14.35 2.03 -4.30
N TRP A 164 14.32 2.23 -2.97
CA TRP A 164 14.39 1.12 -2.01
C TRP A 164 13.16 0.21 -2.10
N ILE A 165 11.95 0.78 -2.19
CA ILE A 165 10.69 0.02 -2.36
C ILE A 165 10.79 -0.84 -3.63
N GLY A 166 11.10 -0.25 -4.78
CA GLY A 166 11.20 -0.97 -6.06
C GLY A 166 12.39 -1.92 -6.18
N GLY A 167 13.33 -1.90 -5.23
CA GLY A 167 14.52 -2.74 -5.19
C GLY A 167 14.47 -3.70 -4.00
N GLY A 168 15.30 -3.41 -3.00
CA GLY A 168 15.54 -4.29 -1.85
C GLY A 168 14.27 -4.72 -1.12
N PHE A 169 13.31 -3.82 -0.90
CA PHE A 169 12.07 -4.17 -0.22
C PHE A 169 11.27 -5.23 -0.96
N LEU A 170 10.97 -5.04 -2.25
CA LEU A 170 10.19 -6.01 -3.03
C LEU A 170 10.97 -7.30 -3.33
N ALA A 171 12.31 -7.24 -3.39
CA ALA A 171 13.14 -8.43 -3.49
C ALA A 171 12.98 -9.33 -2.25
N GLU A 172 12.96 -8.78 -1.03
CA GLU A 172 12.71 -9.58 0.19
C GLU A 172 11.29 -10.15 0.26
N ILE A 173 10.31 -9.46 -0.34
CA ILE A 173 8.93 -9.96 -0.47
C ILE A 173 8.86 -11.20 -1.37
N ALA A 174 9.78 -11.33 -2.33
CA ALA A 174 9.87 -12.53 -3.17
C ALA A 174 10.08 -13.79 -2.30
N ASP A 175 10.89 -13.68 -1.25
CA ASP A 175 11.17 -14.77 -0.32
C ASP A 175 10.13 -14.91 0.81
N ALA A 176 9.42 -13.82 1.16
CA ALA A 176 8.46 -13.78 2.26
C ALA A 176 7.03 -14.22 1.84
N LYS A 177 6.77 -15.54 1.82
CA LYS A 177 5.48 -16.12 1.38
C LYS A 177 4.25 -15.69 2.19
N ASN A 178 4.41 -15.30 3.45
CA ASN A 178 3.31 -14.85 4.31
C ASN A 178 2.91 -13.38 4.04
N ILE A 179 3.68 -12.63 3.24
CA ILE A 179 3.47 -11.21 3.00
C ILE A 179 2.89 -10.98 1.61
N ARG A 180 1.90 -10.09 1.53
CA ARG A 180 1.32 -9.58 0.28
C ARG A 180 1.43 -8.07 0.28
N VAL A 181 1.78 -7.49 -0.86
CA VAL A 181 2.00 -6.05 -1.01
C VAL A 181 1.11 -5.51 -2.11
N VAL A 182 0.41 -4.40 -1.83
CA VAL A 182 -0.25 -3.58 -2.84
C VAL A 182 0.47 -2.23 -2.88
N ILE A 183 0.91 -1.80 -4.05
CA ILE A 183 1.49 -0.47 -4.26
C ILE A 183 0.61 0.29 -5.22
N ALA A 184 0.10 1.45 -4.80
CA ALA A 184 -0.74 2.29 -5.62
C ALA A 184 -0.15 3.69 -5.81
N GLY A 185 -0.29 4.23 -7.01
CA GLY A 185 0.18 5.56 -7.33
C GLY A 185 -0.16 5.99 -8.76
N GLN A 186 0.23 7.22 -9.10
CA GLN A 186 0.23 7.67 -10.51
C GLN A 186 1.38 7.02 -11.29
N SER A 187 2.52 6.88 -10.63
CA SER A 187 3.59 5.96 -10.98
C SER A 187 3.61 4.80 -9.97
N VAL A 188 4.23 3.71 -10.38
CA VAL A 188 4.52 2.53 -9.55
C VAL A 188 5.95 2.09 -9.86
N PRO A 189 6.60 1.26 -9.01
CA PRO A 189 7.91 0.71 -9.33
C PRO A 189 7.94 0.00 -10.69
N GLU A 190 9.03 0.17 -11.42
CA GLU A 190 9.31 -0.64 -12.60
C GLU A 190 9.59 -2.09 -12.20
N LEU A 191 9.10 -3.04 -13.00
CA LEU A 191 9.33 -4.46 -12.76
C LEU A 191 10.82 -4.79 -12.82
N LYS A 192 11.32 -5.53 -11.84
CA LYS A 192 12.68 -6.08 -11.83
C LYS A 192 12.68 -7.59 -11.74
N ILE A 193 13.72 -8.22 -12.28
CA ILE A 193 13.81 -9.68 -12.44
C ILE A 193 13.62 -10.40 -11.10
N GLU A 194 14.10 -9.82 -10.00
CA GLU A 194 14.07 -10.42 -8.66
C GLU A 194 12.66 -10.69 -8.13
N TRP A 195 11.64 -9.96 -8.60
CA TRP A 195 10.28 -10.05 -8.09
C TRP A 195 9.18 -9.96 -9.17
N ALA A 196 9.54 -9.82 -10.45
CA ALA A 196 8.60 -9.69 -11.55
C ALA A 196 7.61 -10.88 -11.64
N ASP A 197 8.08 -12.11 -11.41
CA ASP A 197 7.26 -13.32 -11.54
C ASP A 197 6.13 -13.42 -10.50
N ILE A 198 6.27 -12.72 -9.38
CA ILE A 198 5.27 -12.66 -8.31
C ILE A 198 4.49 -11.35 -8.29
N ALA A 199 4.70 -10.49 -9.29
CA ALA A 199 4.01 -9.22 -9.43
C ALA A 199 2.92 -9.27 -10.52
N ALA A 200 1.85 -8.52 -10.29
CA ALA A 200 0.88 -8.16 -11.30
C ALA A 200 0.69 -6.64 -11.30
N MET A 201 0.52 -6.07 -12.49
CA MET A 201 0.24 -4.65 -12.67
C MET A 201 -1.16 -4.46 -13.26
N HIS A 202 -1.98 -3.66 -12.60
CA HIS A 202 -3.28 -3.23 -13.10
C HIS A 202 -3.32 -1.71 -13.24
N SER A 203 -3.64 -1.26 -14.44
CA SER A 203 -3.87 0.15 -14.73
C SER A 203 -5.35 0.47 -14.61
N LEU A 204 -5.71 1.51 -13.85
CA LEU A 204 -7.10 1.96 -13.75
C LEU A 204 -7.39 3.02 -14.81
N TYR A 205 -8.51 2.83 -15.49
CA TYR A 205 -8.98 3.71 -16.55
C TYR A 205 -10.33 4.34 -16.19
N LYS A 206 -10.79 5.25 -17.05
CA LYS A 206 -12.16 5.75 -17.03
C LYS A 206 -13.15 4.59 -17.11
N ILE A 207 -14.35 4.81 -16.57
CA ILE A 207 -15.45 3.86 -16.61
C ILE A 207 -16.54 4.49 -17.46
N ASP A 208 -16.54 4.14 -18.74
CA ASP A 208 -17.55 4.58 -19.72
C ASP A 208 -18.80 3.67 -19.71
N ASP A 209 -18.77 2.61 -18.91
CA ASP A 209 -19.87 1.67 -18.73
C ASP A 209 -20.96 2.26 -17.82
N ALA A 210 -22.00 2.81 -18.44
CA ALA A 210 -23.15 3.35 -17.73
C ALA A 210 -23.96 2.29 -16.98
N ASP A 211 -23.98 1.04 -17.44
CA ASP A 211 -24.69 -0.04 -16.75
C ASP A 211 -23.99 -0.41 -15.44
N ALA A 212 -22.66 -0.37 -15.41
CA ALA A 212 -21.90 -0.54 -14.17
C ALA A 212 -22.18 0.59 -13.16
N TRP A 213 -22.22 1.84 -13.61
CA TRP A 213 -22.57 2.98 -12.75
C TRP A 213 -24.02 2.92 -12.26
N TYR A 214 -24.93 2.50 -13.13
CA TYR A 214 -26.35 2.35 -12.79
C TYR A 214 -26.54 1.26 -11.73
N SER A 215 -25.93 0.10 -11.93
CA SER A 215 -25.92 -1.00 -10.96
C SER A 215 -25.35 -0.57 -9.61
N PHE A 216 -24.22 0.16 -9.63
CA PHE A 216 -23.63 0.75 -8.43
C PHE A 216 -24.61 1.69 -7.72
N SER A 217 -25.22 2.64 -8.43
CA SER A 217 -26.15 3.62 -7.85
C SER A 217 -27.39 2.96 -7.21
N LYS A 218 -27.88 1.86 -7.79
CA LYS A 218 -28.98 1.05 -7.24
C LYS A 218 -28.59 0.39 -5.93
N GLU A 219 -27.39 -0.18 -5.84
CA GLU A 219 -26.91 -0.81 -4.61
C GLU A 219 -26.70 0.20 -3.49
N GLN A 220 -26.28 1.42 -3.83
CA GLN A 220 -26.22 2.54 -2.88
C GLN A 220 -27.60 3.12 -2.53
N LYS A 221 -28.68 2.63 -3.17
CA LYS A 221 -30.07 3.08 -2.99
C LYS A 221 -30.30 4.58 -3.30
N TRP A 222 -29.50 5.18 -4.17
CA TRP A 222 -29.61 6.60 -4.51
C TRP A 222 -30.77 6.95 -5.46
N GLY A 223 -31.44 5.95 -6.03
CA GLY A 223 -32.67 6.16 -6.81
C GLY A 223 -32.46 6.93 -8.12
N PHE A 224 -31.27 6.87 -8.73
CA PHE A 224 -31.04 7.45 -10.06
C PHE A 224 -31.60 6.55 -11.17
N GLY A 225 -32.20 7.17 -12.20
CA GLY A 225 -32.61 6.48 -13.42
C GLY A 225 -31.43 6.19 -14.35
N LYS A 226 -31.55 5.19 -15.22
CA LYS A 226 -30.47 4.78 -16.14
C LYS A 226 -30.07 5.93 -17.08
N GLU A 227 -31.03 6.65 -17.63
CA GLU A 227 -30.80 7.82 -18.51
C GLU A 227 -29.99 8.92 -17.82
N SER A 228 -30.27 9.19 -16.53
CA SER A 228 -29.49 10.17 -15.76
C SER A 228 -28.04 9.73 -15.59
N ILE A 229 -27.81 8.43 -15.32
CA ILE A 229 -26.46 7.87 -15.22
C ILE A 229 -25.71 7.97 -16.55
N GLU A 230 -26.36 7.64 -17.67
CA GLU A 230 -25.77 7.77 -19.01
C GLU A 230 -25.35 9.23 -19.30
N LEU A 231 -26.17 10.21 -18.89
CA LEU A 231 -25.82 11.62 -18.99
C LEU A 231 -24.60 11.98 -18.13
N PHE A 232 -24.51 11.50 -16.88
CA PHE A 232 -23.33 11.74 -16.03
C PHE A 232 -22.06 11.13 -16.63
N VAL A 233 -22.13 9.89 -17.09
CA VAL A 233 -20.98 9.21 -17.71
C VAL A 233 -20.50 9.98 -18.94
N ARG A 234 -21.42 10.43 -19.80
CA ARG A 234 -21.08 11.23 -20.98
C ARG A 234 -20.49 12.59 -20.61
N TYR A 235 -21.15 13.33 -19.71
CA TYR A 235 -20.77 14.70 -19.37
C TYR A 235 -19.45 14.77 -18.58
N LEU A 236 -19.22 13.80 -17.71
CA LEU A 236 -18.01 13.69 -16.89
C LEU A 236 -16.96 12.77 -17.52
N ASN A 237 -17.16 12.37 -18.78
CA ASN A 237 -16.22 11.62 -19.60
C ASN A 237 -15.67 10.37 -18.89
N GLY A 238 -16.58 9.60 -18.27
CA GLY A 238 -16.27 8.36 -17.56
C GLY A 238 -15.36 8.52 -16.33
N GLN A 239 -15.08 9.74 -15.86
CA GLN A 239 -14.13 9.95 -14.78
C GLN A 239 -14.71 9.52 -13.42
N PRO A 240 -14.15 8.48 -12.77
CA PRO A 240 -14.78 7.89 -11.59
C PRO A 240 -14.95 8.85 -10.40
N SER A 241 -13.95 9.67 -10.08
CA SER A 241 -14.05 10.61 -8.96
C SER A 241 -15.12 11.67 -9.17
N GLN A 242 -15.24 12.20 -10.40
CA GLN A 242 -16.23 13.23 -10.71
C GLN A 242 -17.64 12.65 -10.71
N ILE A 243 -17.81 11.48 -11.34
CA ILE A 243 -19.12 10.80 -11.36
C ILE A 243 -19.55 10.47 -9.94
N LEU A 244 -18.68 9.86 -9.14
CA LEU A 244 -18.99 9.53 -7.75
C LEU A 244 -19.37 10.77 -6.94
N GLN A 245 -18.57 11.84 -7.03
CA GLN A 245 -18.84 13.09 -6.32
C GLN A 245 -20.18 13.71 -6.72
N ALA A 246 -20.52 13.71 -8.02
CA ALA A 246 -21.79 14.23 -8.51
C ALA A 246 -22.98 13.42 -7.99
N LEU A 247 -22.89 12.09 -8.07
CA LEU A 247 -23.95 11.19 -7.59
C LEU A 247 -24.15 11.30 -6.07
N GLU A 248 -23.07 11.32 -5.29
CA GLU A 248 -23.14 11.47 -3.83
C GLU A 248 -23.74 12.81 -3.43
N SER A 249 -23.34 13.90 -4.09
CA SER A 249 -23.84 15.25 -3.78
C SER A 249 -25.34 15.36 -4.03
N LEU A 250 -25.82 14.79 -5.15
CA LEU A 250 -27.23 14.78 -5.49
C LEU A 250 -28.06 13.83 -4.61
N ALA A 251 -27.49 12.69 -4.23
CA ALA A 251 -28.14 11.76 -3.31
C ALA A 251 -28.39 12.41 -1.94
N ARG A 252 -27.37 13.09 -1.38
CA ARG A 252 -27.52 13.84 -0.11
C ARG A 252 -28.50 15.00 -0.20
N GLY A 253 -28.58 15.67 -1.35
CA GLY A 253 -29.57 16.74 -1.57
C GLY A 253 -31.01 16.21 -1.44
N ARG A 254 -31.27 15.01 -1.95
CA ARG A 254 -32.60 14.37 -1.91
C ARG A 254 -32.99 13.83 -0.53
N GLU A 255 -32.04 13.55 0.35
CA GLU A 255 -32.31 13.08 1.72
C GLU A 255 -32.69 14.24 2.67
N ASN A 256 -32.39 15.48 2.28
CA ASN A 256 -32.68 16.69 3.07
C ASN A 256 -33.94 17.44 2.60
N GLU A 257 -34.66 16.89 1.61
CA GLU A 257 -35.97 17.36 1.12
C GLU A 257 -37.09 16.47 1.66
#